data_AF-A0A3E0EUH2-F1
#
_entry.id   AF-A0A3E0EUH2-F1
#
_cell.length_a   1.000
_cell.length_b   1.000
_cell.length_c   1.000
_cell.angle_alpha   90.00
_cell.angle_beta   90.00
_cell.angle_gamma   90.00
#
_symmetry.space_group_name_H-M   'P 1'
#
loop_
_entity.id
_entity.type
_entity.pdbx_description
1 polymer ?
#
loop_
_entity_poly.entity_id
_entity_poly.type
_entity_poly.pdbx_seq_one_letter_code
_entity_poly.pdbx_strand_id
1 'polypeptide(L)'
;MKTKILVFTSCFLISLSSCISVRLVPDYSEAIETQIIETQKQNEKLYIELLEQPQEKRTYNSVSDKYLEVESNINSILFQYQTREKNEDFVKMAKLLKDNFLQYKKEHKDKKTLNDGEIAVYIAFINGFWQPLLTAEKALKNIKN
;
A
#
# COMPACT_ATOMS: atom_id res chain seq x y z
N MET A 1 46.12 -39.08 -10.46
CA MET A 1 44.64 -39.03 -10.38
C MET A 1 44.12 -38.07 -9.32
N LYS A 2 44.65 -38.09 -8.07
CA LYS A 2 44.17 -37.22 -6.97
C LYS A 2 44.21 -35.70 -7.26
N THR A 3 45.25 -35.21 -7.94
CA THR A 3 45.39 -33.78 -8.31
C THR A 3 44.37 -33.33 -9.36
N LYS A 4 44.01 -34.22 -10.30
CA LYS A 4 42.99 -33.91 -11.34
C LYS A 4 41.59 -33.83 -10.73
N ILE A 5 41.28 -34.69 -9.75
CA ILE A 5 40.02 -34.65 -9.00
C ILE A 5 39.95 -33.38 -8.15
N LEU A 6 41.04 -33.00 -7.48
CA LEU A 6 41.07 -31.80 -6.62
C LEU A 6 40.89 -30.50 -7.42
N VAL A 7 41.51 -30.41 -8.61
CA VAL A 7 41.31 -29.27 -9.54
C VAL A 7 39.88 -29.25 -10.10
N PHE A 8 39.30 -30.40 -10.44
CA PHE A 8 37.92 -30.49 -10.93
C PHE A 8 36.90 -30.09 -9.85
N THR A 9 37.13 -30.49 -8.60
CA THR A 9 36.29 -30.13 -7.45
C THR A 9 36.40 -28.64 -7.12
N SER A 10 37.60 -28.07 -7.24
CA SER A 10 37.82 -26.63 -7.03
C SER A 10 37.16 -25.77 -8.12
N CYS A 11 37.20 -26.17 -9.39
CA CYS A 11 36.50 -25.47 -10.46
C CYS A 11 34.97 -25.55 -10.30
N PHE A 12 34.43 -26.69 -9.82
CA PHE A 12 33.00 -26.88 -9.61
C PHE A 12 32.45 -25.98 -8.48
N LEU A 13 33.22 -25.76 -7.41
CA LEU A 13 32.82 -24.89 -6.29
C LEU A 13 32.87 -23.38 -6.66
N ILE A 14 33.78 -22.98 -7.55
CA ILE A 14 33.86 -21.59 -8.04
C ILE A 14 32.73 -21.29 -9.04
N SER A 15 32.28 -22.28 -9.81
CA SER A 15 31.11 -22.11 -10.70
C SER A 15 29.76 -22.01 -9.97
N LEU A 16 29.67 -22.44 -8.70
CA LEU A 16 28.45 -22.34 -7.89
C LEU A 16 28.33 -20.99 -7.15
N SER A 17 29.41 -20.21 -7.07
CA SER A 17 29.47 -18.95 -6.30
C SER A 17 29.28 -17.70 -7.16
N SER A 18 29.09 -17.85 -8.47
CA SER A 18 28.84 -16.75 -9.40
C SER A 18 27.38 -16.76 -9.86
N CYS A 19 26.62 -15.72 -9.50
CA CYS A 19 25.34 -15.31 -10.13
C CYS A 19 24.01 -15.82 -9.56
N ILE A 20 23.82 -16.00 -8.25
CA ILE A 20 22.46 -16.02 -7.67
C ILE A 20 22.20 -14.67 -6.98
N SER A 21 21.61 -13.73 -7.72
CA SER A 21 21.00 -12.53 -7.12
C SER A 21 19.72 -12.97 -6.42
N VAL A 22 19.79 -13.10 -5.09
CA VAL A 22 18.60 -13.42 -4.28
C VAL A 22 17.81 -12.14 -4.10
N ARG A 23 16.74 -12.00 -4.87
CA ARG A 23 15.76 -10.96 -4.65
C ARG A 23 14.83 -11.35 -3.51
N LEU A 24 14.64 -10.50 -2.50
CA LEU A 24 13.74 -10.75 -1.36
C LEU A 24 12.50 -9.85 -1.33
N VAL A 25 12.35 -8.99 -2.33
CA VAL A 25 11.35 -7.93 -2.43
C VAL A 25 10.82 -7.89 -3.87
N PRO A 26 9.60 -7.36 -4.11
CA PRO A 26 9.04 -7.29 -5.46
C PRO A 26 9.80 -6.31 -6.37
N ASP A 27 9.40 -6.30 -7.64
CA ASP A 27 9.71 -5.20 -8.57
C ASP A 27 8.97 -3.92 -8.22
N TYR A 28 9.67 -2.80 -8.37
CA TYR A 28 9.08 -1.47 -8.36
C TYR A 28 8.03 -1.35 -9.47
N SER A 29 6.93 -0.65 -9.18
CA SER A 29 5.90 -0.33 -10.15
C SER A 29 5.43 1.11 -10.03
N GLU A 30 5.75 1.88 -11.06
CA GLU A 30 5.26 3.25 -11.22
C GLU A 30 3.72 3.33 -11.28
N ALA A 31 3.08 2.32 -11.84
CA ALA A 31 1.61 2.24 -11.90
C ALA A 31 0.99 2.15 -10.50
N ILE A 32 1.55 1.29 -9.63
CA ILE A 32 1.09 1.20 -8.23
C ILE A 32 1.43 2.49 -7.47
N GLU A 33 2.65 3.02 -7.62
CA GLU A 33 3.04 4.27 -6.95
C GLU A 33 2.05 5.39 -7.28
N THR A 34 1.75 5.56 -8.57
CA THR A 34 0.80 6.57 -9.05
C THR A 34 -0.59 6.35 -8.48
N GLN A 35 -1.08 5.11 -8.50
CA GLN A 35 -2.39 4.79 -7.98
C GLN A 35 -2.49 5.02 -6.46
N ILE A 36 -1.45 4.71 -5.70
CA ILE A 36 -1.39 5.01 -4.25
C ILE A 36 -1.53 6.52 -4.04
N ILE A 37 -0.76 7.33 -4.77
CA ILE A 37 -0.80 8.80 -4.66
C ILE A 37 -2.18 9.35 -5.00
N GLU A 38 -2.76 8.93 -6.13
CA GLU A 38 -4.08 9.43 -6.55
C GLU A 38 -5.20 8.98 -5.62
N THR A 39 -5.16 7.73 -5.15
CA THR A 39 -6.17 7.23 -4.20
C THR A 39 -6.07 7.93 -2.84
N GLN A 40 -4.85 8.21 -2.38
CA GLN A 40 -4.62 8.97 -1.15
C GLN A 40 -5.18 10.39 -1.27
N LYS A 41 -4.94 11.09 -2.39
CA LYS A 41 -5.53 12.41 -2.66
C LYS A 41 -7.05 12.38 -2.69
N GLN A 42 -7.64 11.36 -3.32
CA GLN A 42 -9.09 11.18 -3.34
C GLN A 42 -9.67 10.96 -1.94
N ASN A 43 -8.98 10.17 -1.12
CA ASN A 43 -9.36 9.95 0.27
C ASN A 43 -9.27 11.24 1.11
N GLU A 44 -8.22 12.04 0.96
CA GLU A 44 -8.14 13.35 1.62
C GLU A 44 -9.24 14.29 1.15
N LYS A 45 -9.47 14.36 -0.17
CA LYS A 45 -10.51 15.20 -0.75
C LYS A 45 -11.90 14.89 -0.18
N LEU A 46 -12.22 13.61 0.02
CA LEU A 46 -13.46 13.20 0.68
C LEU A 46 -13.67 13.90 2.02
N TYR A 47 -12.63 13.96 2.86
CA TYR A 47 -12.71 14.55 4.19
C TYR A 47 -12.66 16.08 4.17
N ILE A 48 -11.87 16.67 3.26
CA ILE A 48 -11.86 18.13 3.06
C ILE A 48 -13.24 18.61 2.63
N GLU A 49 -13.90 17.91 1.70
CA GLU A 49 -15.25 18.26 1.25
C GLU A 49 -16.32 18.11 2.34
N LEU A 50 -16.10 17.27 3.36
CA LEU A 50 -16.94 17.25 4.54
C LEU A 50 -16.70 18.49 5.40
N LEU A 51 -15.46 18.93 5.59
CA LEU A 51 -15.14 20.14 6.37
C LEU A 51 -15.77 21.40 5.77
N GLU A 52 -15.86 21.49 4.44
CA GLU A 52 -16.53 22.58 3.72
C GLU A 52 -18.07 22.61 3.89
N GLN A 53 -18.67 21.57 4.47
CA GLN A 53 -20.09 21.51 4.74
C GLN A 53 -20.41 21.89 6.19
N PRO A 54 -21.59 22.49 6.46
CA PRO A 54 -22.12 22.57 7.82
C PRO A 54 -22.15 21.18 8.46
N GLN A 55 -21.84 21.10 9.76
CA GLN A 55 -21.69 19.81 10.46
C GLN A 55 -22.92 18.91 10.28
N GLU A 56 -24.12 19.48 10.22
CA GLU A 56 -25.40 18.76 10.05
C GLU A 56 -25.53 18.07 8.68
N LYS A 57 -24.77 18.52 7.67
CA LYS A 57 -24.78 17.98 6.30
C LYS A 57 -23.68 16.96 6.04
N ARG A 58 -22.73 16.80 6.97
CA ARG A 58 -21.60 15.86 6.90
C ARG A 58 -22.04 14.42 7.19
N THR A 59 -23.00 13.94 6.42
CA THR A 59 -23.59 12.61 6.56
C THR A 59 -22.86 11.62 5.67
N TYR A 60 -22.89 10.34 6.02
CA TYR A 60 -22.35 9.30 5.13
C TYR A 60 -22.97 9.34 3.73
N ASN A 61 -24.29 9.54 3.66
CA ASN A 61 -25.02 9.54 2.39
C ASN A 61 -24.56 10.65 1.45
N SER A 62 -24.18 11.83 1.95
CA SER A 62 -23.75 12.95 1.11
C SER A 62 -22.39 12.74 0.44
N VAL A 63 -21.61 11.74 0.87
CA VAL A 63 -20.28 11.42 0.32
C VAL A 63 -20.09 9.92 0.02
N SER A 64 -21.17 9.14 0.01
CA SER A 64 -21.10 7.68 -0.11
C SER A 64 -20.43 7.19 -1.40
N ASP A 65 -20.65 7.86 -2.52
CA ASP A 65 -20.00 7.54 -3.80
C ASP A 65 -18.47 7.68 -3.72
N LYS A 66 -17.97 8.68 -2.98
CA LYS A 66 -16.53 8.91 -2.80
C LYS A 66 -15.91 7.82 -1.93
N TYR A 67 -16.63 7.36 -0.90
CA TYR A 67 -16.19 6.20 -0.13
C TYR A 67 -16.10 4.94 -0.99
N LEU A 68 -17.04 4.73 -1.91
CA LEU A 68 -17.02 3.58 -2.82
C LEU A 68 -15.85 3.66 -3.80
N GLU A 69 -15.57 4.83 -4.35
CA GLU A 69 -14.44 5.06 -5.26
C GLU A 69 -13.10 4.75 -4.57
N VAL A 70 -12.87 5.33 -3.39
CA VAL A 70 -11.63 5.09 -2.62
C VAL A 70 -11.50 3.62 -2.24
N GLU A 71 -12.59 2.96 -1.81
CA GLU A 71 -12.58 1.52 -1.48
C GLU A 71 -12.20 0.66 -2.69
N SER A 72 -12.80 0.95 -3.85
CA SER A 72 -12.51 0.25 -5.11
C SER A 72 -11.03 0.38 -5.48
N ASN A 73 -10.47 1.58 -5.33
CA ASN A 73 -9.07 1.84 -5.62
C ASN A 73 -8.12 1.14 -4.63
N ILE A 74 -8.43 1.13 -3.34
CA ILE A 74 -7.69 0.34 -2.34
C ILE A 74 -7.73 -1.15 -2.68
N ASN A 75 -8.89 -1.68 -3.08
CA ASN A 75 -9.02 -3.08 -3.51
C ASN A 75 -8.16 -3.39 -4.73
N SER A 76 -8.10 -2.46 -5.69
CA SER A 76 -7.26 -2.59 -6.89
C SER A 76 -5.77 -2.59 -6.55
N ILE A 77 -5.31 -1.72 -5.63
CA ILE A 77 -3.93 -1.71 -5.13
C ILE A 77 -3.61 -3.05 -4.44
N LEU A 78 -4.48 -3.52 -3.54
CA LEU A 78 -4.32 -4.80 -2.85
C LEU A 78 -4.24 -5.97 -3.84
N PHE A 79 -5.13 -6.01 -4.83
CA PHE A 79 -5.13 -7.05 -5.85
C PHE A 79 -3.81 -7.10 -6.60
N GLN A 80 -3.30 -5.96 -7.07
CA GLN A 80 -2.02 -5.90 -7.78
C GLN A 80 -0.84 -6.31 -6.90
N TYR A 81 -0.91 -6.09 -5.59
CA TYR A 81 0.10 -6.62 -4.68
C TYR A 81 0.00 -8.13 -4.49
N GLN A 82 -1.22 -8.68 -4.45
CA GLN A 82 -1.42 -10.13 -4.31
C GLN A 82 -0.97 -10.93 -5.53
N THR A 83 -0.87 -10.30 -6.71
CA THR A 83 -0.40 -10.97 -7.93
C THR A 83 1.11 -10.96 -8.12
N ARG A 84 1.87 -10.27 -7.25
CA ARG A 84 3.33 -10.18 -7.34
C ARG A 84 4.02 -11.22 -6.47
N GLU A 85 5.16 -11.72 -6.94
CA GLU A 85 6.04 -12.56 -6.14
C GLU A 85 6.73 -11.76 -5.02
N LYS A 86 7.00 -12.43 -3.89
CA LYS A 86 7.80 -11.90 -2.75
C LYS A 86 7.23 -10.62 -2.17
N ASN A 87 5.91 -10.56 -2.07
CA ASN A 87 5.18 -9.34 -1.80
C ASN A 87 4.29 -9.41 -0.55
N GLU A 88 4.54 -10.40 0.31
CA GLU A 88 3.74 -10.70 1.49
C GLU A 88 3.62 -9.49 2.43
N ASP A 89 4.69 -8.70 2.58
CA ASP A 89 4.69 -7.54 3.45
C ASP A 89 3.88 -6.36 2.88
N PHE A 90 3.94 -6.13 1.57
CA PHE A 90 3.08 -5.11 0.93
C PHE A 90 1.61 -5.51 0.98
N VAL A 91 1.31 -6.81 0.80
CA VAL A 91 -0.05 -7.33 0.98
C VAL A 91 -0.55 -7.08 2.40
N LYS A 92 0.28 -7.26 3.43
CA LYS A 92 -0.09 -6.93 4.82
C LYS A 92 -0.34 -5.44 5.00
N MET A 93 0.52 -4.57 4.47
CA MET A 93 0.35 -3.11 4.57
C MET A 93 -0.93 -2.65 3.88
N ALA A 94 -1.20 -3.12 2.66
CA ALA A 94 -2.40 -2.77 1.91
C ALA A 94 -3.68 -3.31 2.56
N LYS A 95 -3.64 -4.50 3.17
CA LYS A 95 -4.75 -5.02 4.00
C LYS A 95 -5.00 -4.14 5.22
N LEU A 96 -3.94 -3.76 5.94
CA LEU A 96 -4.07 -2.90 7.11
C LEU A 96 -4.70 -1.54 6.75
N LEU A 97 -4.26 -0.94 5.64
CA LEU A 97 -4.89 0.26 5.08
C LEU A 97 -6.39 0.04 4.79
N LYS A 98 -6.73 -1.04 4.09
CA LYS A 98 -8.11 -1.39 3.76
C LYS A 98 -8.98 -1.54 5.01
N ASP A 99 -8.50 -2.28 5.99
CA ASP A 99 -9.26 -2.59 7.21
C ASP A 99 -9.54 -1.30 8.01
N ASN A 100 -8.56 -0.40 8.12
CA ASN A 100 -8.74 0.89 8.79
C ASN A 100 -9.66 1.83 8.01
N PHE A 101 -9.54 1.86 6.68
CA PHE A 101 -10.46 2.63 5.84
C PHE A 101 -11.92 2.16 6.02
N LEU A 102 -12.15 0.84 5.98
CA LEU A 102 -13.47 0.25 6.18
C LEU A 102 -14.03 0.53 7.58
N GLN A 103 -13.16 0.53 8.60
CA GLN A 103 -13.54 0.89 9.96
C GLN A 103 -14.03 2.35 10.03
N TYR A 104 -13.29 3.32 9.51
CA TYR A 104 -13.72 4.73 9.52
C TYR A 104 -14.95 4.98 8.65
N LYS A 105 -15.07 4.30 7.51
CA LYS A 105 -16.28 4.32 6.69
C LYS A 105 -17.49 3.83 7.48
N LYS A 106 -17.34 2.71 8.20
CA LYS A 106 -18.40 2.15 9.06
C LYS A 106 -18.75 3.11 10.19
N GLU A 107 -17.77 3.69 10.86
CA GLU A 107 -18.01 4.66 11.93
C GLU A 107 -18.79 5.88 11.43
N HIS A 108 -18.43 6.44 10.28
CA HIS A 108 -19.20 7.53 9.67
C HIS A 108 -20.62 7.09 9.29
N LYS A 109 -20.80 5.87 8.78
CA LYS A 109 -22.12 5.31 8.45
C LYS A 109 -23.02 5.10 9.68
N ASP A 110 -22.42 4.68 10.79
CA ASP A 110 -23.14 4.43 12.05
C ASP A 110 -23.45 5.74 12.81
N LYS A 111 -22.65 6.78 12.57
CA LYS A 111 -22.89 8.13 13.08
C LYS A 111 -23.85 8.91 12.19
N LYS A 112 -24.52 9.91 12.76
CA LYS A 112 -25.35 10.84 11.98
C LYS A 112 -24.48 11.77 11.15
N THR A 113 -23.48 12.39 11.79
CA THR A 113 -22.53 13.33 11.18
C THR A 113 -21.17 13.27 11.87
N LEU A 114 -20.15 13.85 11.23
CA LEU A 114 -18.80 14.00 11.80
C LEU A 114 -18.49 15.45 12.18
N ASN A 115 -17.86 15.64 13.34
CA ASN A 115 -17.29 16.92 13.74
C ASN A 115 -15.86 17.12 13.21
N ASP A 116 -15.34 18.35 13.32
CA ASP A 116 -14.00 18.70 12.80
C ASP A 116 -12.88 17.85 13.42
N GLY A 117 -12.95 17.58 14.72
CA GLY A 117 -11.96 16.78 15.44
C GLY A 117 -11.95 15.32 14.97
N GLU A 118 -13.12 14.73 14.75
CA GLU A 118 -13.24 13.37 14.20
C GLU A 118 -12.64 13.29 12.79
N ILE A 119 -12.95 14.26 11.93
CA ILE A 119 -12.40 14.31 10.58
C ILE A 119 -10.87 14.45 10.62
N ALA A 120 -10.34 15.35 11.45
CA ALA A 120 -8.90 15.56 11.60
C ALA A 120 -8.19 14.28 12.09
N VAL A 121 -8.78 13.57 13.05
CA VAL A 121 -8.31 12.28 13.53
C VAL A 121 -8.31 11.25 12.40
N TYR A 122 -9.41 11.10 11.66
CA TYR A 122 -9.52 10.13 10.57
C TYR A 122 -8.47 10.37 9.48
N ILE A 123 -8.27 11.63 9.07
CA ILE A 123 -7.22 12.00 8.11
C ILE A 123 -5.83 11.62 8.65
N ALA A 124 -5.51 12.00 9.89
CA ALA A 124 -4.18 11.74 10.46
C ALA A 124 -3.88 10.24 10.55
N PHE A 125 -4.84 9.45 11.04
CA PHE A 125 -4.65 8.00 11.16
C PHE A 125 -4.60 7.30 9.80
N ILE A 126 -5.49 7.65 8.86
CA ILE A 126 -5.48 6.97 7.55
C ILE A 126 -4.21 7.30 6.76
N ASN A 127 -3.68 8.52 6.88
CA ASN A 127 -2.38 8.89 6.31
C ASN A 127 -1.22 8.12 6.95
N GLY A 128 -1.35 7.72 8.22
CA GLY A 128 -0.44 6.79 8.88
C GLY A 128 -0.36 5.40 8.24
N PHE A 129 -1.34 5.01 7.41
CA PHE A 129 -1.29 3.76 6.63
C PHE A 129 -0.90 3.99 5.16
N TRP A 130 -1.32 5.12 4.57
CA TRP A 130 -0.92 5.48 3.21
C TRP A 130 0.58 5.74 3.08
N GLN A 131 1.16 6.50 4.01
CA GLN A 131 2.56 6.92 3.93
C GLN A 131 3.53 5.73 3.96
N PRO A 132 3.44 4.77 4.90
CA PRO A 132 4.30 3.60 4.89
C PRO A 132 4.19 2.78 3.61
N LEU A 133 2.98 2.61 3.06
CA LEU A 133 2.75 1.87 1.82
C LEU A 133 3.46 2.56 0.63
N LEU A 134 3.29 3.88 0.50
CA LEU A 134 3.95 4.67 -0.55
C LEU A 134 5.48 4.67 -0.39
N THR A 135 5.97 4.84 0.84
CA THR A 135 7.41 4.82 1.13
C THR A 135 8.03 3.47 0.79
N ALA A 136 7.34 2.37 1.10
CA ALA A 136 7.79 1.02 0.75
C ALA A 136 7.89 0.84 -0.78
N GLU A 137 6.88 1.26 -1.55
CA GLU A 137 6.91 1.17 -3.01
C GLU A 137 8.06 1.99 -3.60
N LYS A 138 8.23 3.23 -3.14
CA LYS A 138 9.32 4.11 -3.58
C LYS A 138 10.69 3.57 -3.24
N ALA A 139 10.85 2.87 -2.12
CA ALA A 139 12.12 2.27 -1.73
C ALA A 139 12.58 1.23 -2.76
N LEU A 140 11.66 0.50 -3.40
CA LEU A 140 11.96 -0.48 -4.44
C LEU A 140 12.70 0.13 -5.65
N LYS A 141 12.44 1.41 -5.96
CA LYS A 141 13.09 2.12 -7.08
C LYS A 141 14.62 2.18 -6.96
N ASN A 142 15.12 2.17 -5.73
CA ASN A 142 16.56 2.29 -5.44
C ASN A 142 17.24 0.94 -5.22
N ILE A 143 16.50 -0.16 -5.30
CA ILE A 143 17.05 -1.51 -5.15
C ILE A 143 17.72 -1.88 -6.47
N LYS A 144 19.05 -1.71 -6.53
CA LYS A 144 19.87 -2.15 -7.67
C LYS A 144 19.93 -3.68 -7.69
N ASN A 145 19.74 -4.24 -8.88
CA ASN A 145 19.98 -5.66 -9.18
C ASN A 145 21.46 -6.02 -9.00
#